data_AF-A0A1D2A2Y5-F1
#
_entry.id   AF-A0A1D2A2Y5-F1
#
_cell.length_a   1.000
_cell.length_b   1.000
_cell.length_c   1.000
_cell.angle_alpha   90.00
_cell.angle_beta   90.00
_cell.angle_gamma   90.00
#
_symmetry.space_group_name_H-M   'P 1'
#
loop_
_entity.id
_entity.type
_entity.pdbx_description
1 polymer ?
#
loop_
_entity_poly.entity_id
_entity_poly.type
_entity_poly.pdbx_seq_one_letter_code
_entity_poly.pdbx_strand_id
1 'polypeptide(L)'
;MALRALAQEAWTVGSALLRRSIHSSATTSCLHAARQVPALQSCAGLSTSSGRSLPGLTRGFAAQASYSDEEIREIEARIFGSHIGNGLPSGRKILKQKLVGEKLASYYPENVLRADPYMLNIQAERAKLKLDRLRRRGKAPPKKGAGKRSSKRK
;
A
#
# COMPACT_ATOMS: atom_id res chain seq x y z
N MET A 1 47.90 48.97 -23.47
CA MET A 1 47.95 50.32 -22.87
C MET A 1 46.72 51.08 -23.32
N ALA A 2 45.83 51.39 -22.35
CA ALA A 2 44.74 52.38 -22.35
C ALA A 2 43.77 52.39 -23.56
N LEU A 3 42.46 52.17 -23.41
CA LEU A 3 41.48 52.93 -22.59
C LEU A 3 40.28 51.98 -22.29
N ARG A 4 40.03 51.53 -21.05
CA ARG A 4 39.12 52.12 -20.04
C ARG A 4 37.93 52.90 -20.66
N ALA A 5 36.73 52.34 -20.65
CA ALA A 5 35.73 52.41 -19.56
C ALA A 5 34.72 53.56 -19.72
N LEU A 6 33.56 53.25 -20.29
CA LEU A 6 32.30 54.03 -20.32
C LEU A 6 31.24 53.05 -20.87
N ALA A 7 30.07 52.79 -20.30
CA ALA A 7 29.38 53.32 -19.14
C ALA A 7 28.37 52.23 -18.71
N GLN A 8 28.25 52.02 -17.40
CA GLN A 8 27.09 51.38 -16.80
C GLN A 8 26.03 52.45 -16.51
N GLU A 9 24.81 51.97 -16.27
CA GLU A 9 23.69 52.66 -15.62
C GLU A 9 22.76 53.49 -16.51
N ALA A 10 21.63 52.89 -16.90
CA ALA A 10 20.36 53.62 -16.93
C ALA A 10 19.13 52.71 -16.82
N TRP A 11 18.48 52.79 -15.65
CA TRP A 11 17.02 52.91 -15.47
C TRP A 11 16.22 51.63 -15.20
N THR A 12 16.29 51.24 -13.93
CA THR A 12 15.17 50.77 -13.12
C THR A 12 14.13 51.89 -12.92
N VAL A 13 12.99 51.89 -13.61
CA VAL A 13 11.71 52.45 -13.09
C VAL A 13 10.56 51.78 -13.83
N GLY A 14 9.74 50.99 -13.13
CA GLY A 14 8.60 50.28 -13.74
C GLY A 14 7.64 49.71 -12.71
N SER A 15 6.96 50.62 -12.00
CA SER A 15 5.66 50.45 -11.33
C SER A 15 5.51 49.37 -10.27
N ALA A 16 5.86 49.75 -9.03
CA ALA A 16 5.12 49.34 -7.85
C ALA A 16 3.74 50.04 -7.79
N LEU A 17 2.80 49.38 -7.11
CA LEU A 17 1.50 49.85 -6.59
C LEU A 17 0.26 49.69 -7.50
N LEU A 18 -0.49 48.60 -7.29
CA LEU A 18 -1.90 48.75 -6.90
C LEU A 18 -2.33 47.66 -5.91
N ARG A 19 -3.19 48.08 -5.01
CA ARG A 19 -3.50 47.56 -3.67
C ARG A 19 -4.87 46.85 -3.68
N ARG A 20 -5.09 46.02 -2.65
CA ARG A 20 -6.37 45.56 -2.04
C ARG A 20 -7.06 44.37 -2.72
N SER A 21 -7.24 43.24 -2.00
CA SER A 21 -8.37 42.94 -1.08
C SER A 21 -9.69 42.93 -1.88
N ILE A 22 -10.52 41.89 -1.93
CA ILE A 22 -11.29 41.20 -0.86
C ILE A 22 -11.89 39.89 -1.49
N HIS A 23 -12.47 39.01 -0.65
CA HIS A 23 -13.44 37.90 -0.91
C HIS A 23 -12.80 36.50 -0.94
N SER A 24 -12.85 35.69 0.13
CA SER A 24 -14.02 35.08 0.78
C SER A 24 -14.88 34.26 -0.18
N SER A 25 -14.72 32.93 -0.14
CA SER A 25 -15.83 31.99 -0.34
C SER A 25 -15.44 30.62 0.23
N ALA A 26 -16.08 30.29 1.34
CA ALA A 26 -16.23 28.94 1.84
C ALA A 26 -17.38 28.22 1.11
N THR A 27 -17.41 26.89 1.26
CA THR A 27 -18.51 25.92 0.97
C THR A 27 -18.68 25.54 -0.50
N THR A 28 -18.75 24.26 -0.91
CA THR A 28 -19.60 23.13 -0.47
C THR A 28 -18.93 21.80 -0.93
N SER A 29 -18.67 20.81 -0.08
CA SER A 29 -19.55 19.73 0.42
C SER A 29 -19.92 18.62 -0.59
N CYS A 30 -19.35 17.42 -0.42
CA CYS A 30 -19.97 16.12 -0.73
C CYS A 30 -19.11 15.01 -0.08
N LEU A 31 -19.44 14.63 1.16
CA LEU A 31 -20.14 13.38 1.49
C LEU A 31 -19.37 12.10 1.13
N HIS A 32 -18.66 11.52 2.11
CA HIS A 32 -18.66 10.06 2.26
C HIS A 32 -18.56 9.64 3.73
N ALA A 33 -19.73 9.21 4.22
CA ALA A 33 -19.97 8.09 5.12
C ALA A 33 -19.09 7.95 6.37
N ALA A 34 -19.65 8.46 7.45
CA ALA A 34 -19.41 8.01 8.80
C ALA A 34 -19.53 6.47 8.93
N ARG A 35 -18.55 5.85 9.59
CA ARG A 35 -18.77 4.64 10.39
C ARG A 35 -18.44 4.98 11.84
N GLN A 36 -19.43 5.59 12.49
CA GLN A 36 -19.47 5.69 13.94
C GLN A 36 -19.73 4.29 14.50
N VAL A 37 -18.91 3.90 15.47
CA VAL A 37 -19.11 2.72 16.31
C VAL A 37 -20.32 3.04 17.21
N PRO A 38 -21.37 2.20 17.27
CA PRO A 38 -22.43 2.43 18.24
C PRO A 38 -21.89 2.13 19.64
N ALA A 39 -21.74 3.18 20.44
CA ALA A 39 -21.71 3.06 21.89
C ALA A 39 -23.05 2.48 22.33
N LEU A 40 -23.03 1.26 22.86
CA LEU A 40 -24.17 0.64 23.50
C LEU A 40 -24.52 1.46 24.74
N GLN A 41 -25.53 2.31 24.61
CA GLN A 41 -26.22 2.91 25.74
C GLN A 41 -26.95 1.79 26.48
N SER A 42 -26.48 1.55 27.69
CA SER A 42 -27.20 0.88 28.76
C SER A 42 -28.49 1.66 29.07
N CYS A 43 -29.63 1.18 28.58
CA CYS A 43 -30.94 1.59 29.06
C CYS A 43 -32.00 0.50 28.79
N ALA A 44 -32.21 -0.36 29.79
CA ALA A 44 -33.48 -1.01 30.10
C ALA A 44 -33.26 -1.71 31.45
N GLY A 45 -33.85 -1.28 32.57
CA GLY A 45 -35.29 -1.17 32.73
C GLY A 45 -35.77 -2.51 33.30
N LEU A 46 -35.65 -2.67 34.62
CA LEU A 46 -36.32 -3.75 35.35
C LEU A 46 -37.83 -3.49 35.24
N SER A 47 -38.51 -4.21 34.36
CA SER A 47 -39.96 -4.38 34.42
C SER A 47 -40.25 -5.81 34.85
N THR A 48 -40.57 -5.93 36.14
CA THR A 48 -41.35 -7.03 36.69
C THR A 48 -42.66 -7.13 35.93
N SER A 49 -42.75 -8.11 35.02
CA SER A 49 -44.04 -8.59 34.52
C SER A 49 -44.26 -10.01 35.03
N SER A 50 -45.41 -10.12 35.66
CA SER A 50 -46.01 -11.30 36.27
C SER A 50 -46.06 -12.50 35.33
N GLY A 51 -45.87 -13.67 35.92
CA GLY A 51 -45.72 -14.94 35.23
C GLY A 51 -46.89 -15.31 34.32
N ARG A 52 -46.53 -15.86 33.17
CA ARG A 52 -47.30 -16.88 32.47
C ARG A 52 -46.48 -18.17 32.51
N SER A 53 -46.83 -19.05 33.44
CA SER A 53 -46.43 -20.44 33.38
C SER A 53 -47.11 -21.09 32.17
N LEU A 54 -46.32 -21.44 31.15
CA LEU A 54 -46.76 -22.36 30.12
C LEU A 54 -46.54 -23.78 30.66
N PRO A 55 -47.59 -24.57 30.94
CA PRO A 55 -47.43 -25.98 31.26
C PRO A 55 -47.25 -26.74 29.94
N GLY A 56 -46.06 -27.27 29.67
CA GLY A 56 -45.93 -28.24 28.57
C GLY A 56 -44.59 -28.43 27.87
N LEU A 57 -43.50 -27.77 28.28
CA LEU A 57 -42.17 -28.02 27.70
C LEU A 57 -41.11 -28.31 28.79
N THR A 58 -41.42 -29.23 29.70
CA THR A 58 -40.42 -29.86 30.59
C THR A 58 -40.28 -31.34 30.25
N ARG A 59 -40.21 -31.67 28.95
CA ARG A 59 -39.74 -32.98 28.50
C ARG A 59 -38.24 -32.91 28.21
N GLY A 60 -37.46 -33.23 29.25
CA GLY A 60 -36.22 -33.97 29.10
C GLY A 60 -34.98 -33.23 28.60
N PHE A 61 -34.53 -32.17 29.28
CA PHE A 61 -33.10 -31.86 29.34
C PHE A 61 -32.45 -32.69 30.45
N ALA A 62 -32.51 -34.01 30.33
CA ALA A 62 -31.93 -34.92 31.32
C ALA A 62 -31.38 -36.16 30.63
N ALA A 63 -30.39 -35.93 29.76
CA ALA A 63 -29.34 -36.89 29.54
C ALA A 63 -28.05 -36.09 29.64
N GLN A 64 -27.46 -36.03 30.84
CA GLN A 64 -26.07 -35.61 30.97
C GLN A 64 -25.24 -36.73 30.35
N ALA A 65 -25.02 -36.66 29.03
CA ALA A 65 -24.02 -37.48 28.39
C ALA A 65 -22.67 -37.00 28.93
N SER A 66 -22.11 -37.77 29.87
CA SER A 66 -20.76 -37.55 30.39
C SER A 66 -19.77 -37.96 29.30
N TYR A 67 -19.40 -37.01 28.44
CA TYR A 67 -18.30 -37.20 27.50
C TYR A 67 -16.98 -37.15 28.25
N SER A 68 -16.07 -38.04 27.89
CA SER A 68 -14.67 -37.97 28.33
C SER A 68 -13.97 -36.75 27.72
N ASP A 69 -12.90 -36.27 28.37
CA ASP A 69 -12.12 -35.12 27.89
C ASP A 69 -11.52 -35.36 26.49
N GLU A 70 -11.26 -36.61 26.13
CA GLU A 70 -10.76 -37.00 24.81
C GLU A 70 -11.84 -36.85 23.74
N GLU A 71 -13.06 -37.33 24.01
CA GLU A 71 -14.20 -37.19 23.11
C GLU A 71 -14.57 -35.72 22.89
N ILE A 72 -14.50 -34.90 23.93
CA ILE A 72 -14.73 -33.45 23.81
C ILE A 72 -13.68 -32.82 22.87
N ARG A 73 -12.39 -33.17 23.03
CA ARG A 73 -11.32 -32.68 22.15
C ARG A 73 -11.47 -33.16 20.71
N GLU A 74 -11.99 -34.36 20.49
CA GLU A 74 -12.32 -34.88 19.17
C GLU A 74 -13.47 -34.12 18.51
N ILE A 75 -14.54 -33.87 19.26
CA ILE A 75 -15.67 -33.05 18.82
C ILE A 75 -15.18 -31.63 18.49
N GLU A 76 -14.34 -31.03 19.32
CA GLU A 76 -13.75 -29.71 19.08
C GLU A 76 -12.85 -29.69 17.83
N ALA A 77 -11.99 -30.69 17.66
CA ALA A 77 -11.15 -30.85 16.47
C ALA A 77 -11.99 -30.93 15.20
N ARG A 78 -13.11 -31.66 15.27
CA ARG A 78 -14.06 -31.82 14.16
C ARG A 78 -14.83 -30.54 13.86
N ILE A 79 -15.28 -29.81 14.88
CA ILE A 79 -16.06 -28.57 14.72
C ILE A 79 -15.17 -27.42 14.25
N PHE A 80 -14.02 -27.21 14.90
CA PHE A 80 -13.19 -26.01 14.70
C PHE A 80 -11.96 -26.24 13.82
N GLY A 81 -11.70 -27.46 13.36
CA GLY A 81 -10.46 -27.80 12.66
C GLY A 81 -9.22 -27.70 13.55
N SER A 82 -9.40 -27.78 14.86
CA SER A 82 -8.31 -27.96 15.83
C SER A 82 -7.62 -29.29 15.57
N HIS A 83 -6.31 -29.36 15.80
CA HIS A 83 -5.54 -30.58 15.53
C HIS A 83 -5.15 -31.24 16.83
N ILE A 84 -5.51 -32.51 16.95
CA ILE A 84 -5.07 -33.40 18.03
C ILE A 84 -3.69 -33.92 17.64
N GLY A 85 -2.68 -33.67 18.47
CA GLY A 85 -1.29 -34.03 18.16
C GLY A 85 -0.68 -34.93 19.22
N ASN A 86 0.22 -35.80 18.78
CA ASN A 86 0.90 -36.80 19.63
C ASN A 86 2.13 -36.23 20.37
N GLY A 87 2.23 -34.90 20.51
CA GLY A 87 3.40 -34.21 21.08
C GLY A 87 4.65 -34.13 20.18
N LEU A 88 4.65 -34.83 19.04
CA LEU A 88 5.74 -34.82 18.05
C LEU A 88 5.63 -33.65 17.05
N PRO A 89 6.75 -33.19 16.48
CA PRO A 89 6.74 -32.10 15.49
C PRO A 89 6.10 -32.54 14.16
N SER A 90 4.88 -32.06 13.88
CA SER A 90 4.09 -32.41 12.69
C SER A 90 4.15 -31.42 11.52
N GLY A 91 5.02 -30.41 11.59
CA GLY A 91 5.13 -29.36 10.55
C GLY A 91 3.98 -28.34 10.51
N ARG A 92 2.94 -28.49 11.35
CA ARG A 92 1.80 -27.55 11.45
C ARG A 92 2.24 -26.09 11.66
N LYS A 93 3.36 -25.86 12.36
CA LYS A 93 3.92 -24.51 12.55
C LYS A 93 4.26 -23.84 11.23
N ILE A 94 4.76 -24.58 10.25
CA ILE A 94 5.11 -24.07 8.92
C ILE A 94 3.83 -23.78 8.14
N LEU A 95 2.85 -24.70 8.16
CA LEU A 95 1.58 -24.52 7.44
C LEU A 95 0.74 -23.35 7.99
N LYS A 96 0.83 -23.05 9.29
CA LYS A 96 0.16 -21.89 9.89
C LYS A 96 0.82 -20.55 9.55
N GLN A 97 2.06 -20.56 9.05
CA GLN A 97 2.71 -19.32 8.63
C GLN A 97 2.00 -18.80 7.38
N LYS A 98 1.63 -17.52 7.41
CA LYS A 98 1.05 -16.85 6.24
C LYS A 98 2.12 -16.72 5.17
N LEU A 99 1.79 -17.09 3.94
CA LEU A 99 2.69 -16.88 2.79
C LEU A 99 2.88 -15.37 2.58
N VAL A 100 4.15 -14.94 2.56
CA VAL A 100 4.52 -13.51 2.41
C VAL A 100 5.01 -13.21 0.99
N GLY A 101 5.06 -14.22 0.11
CA GLY A 101 5.67 -14.13 -1.23
C GLY A 101 5.12 -12.98 -2.08
N GLU A 102 3.80 -12.85 -2.18
CA GLU A 102 3.15 -11.78 -2.97
C GLU A 102 3.52 -10.39 -2.44
N LYS A 103 3.54 -10.22 -1.12
CA LYS A 103 3.89 -8.94 -0.47
C LYS A 103 5.34 -8.55 -0.72
N LEU A 104 6.24 -9.54 -0.78
CA LEU A 104 7.65 -9.31 -1.08
C LEU A 104 7.86 -9.02 -2.58
N ALA A 105 7.15 -9.74 -3.45
CA ALA A 105 7.19 -9.52 -4.89
C ALA A 105 6.68 -8.11 -5.27
N SER A 106 5.65 -7.63 -4.59
CA SER A 106 5.07 -6.30 -4.81
C SER A 106 5.83 -5.15 -4.12
N TYR A 107 7.04 -5.38 -3.58
CA TYR A 107 7.77 -4.35 -2.84
C TYR A 107 8.12 -3.14 -3.70
N TYR A 108 8.47 -3.37 -4.97
CA TYR A 108 8.63 -2.31 -5.97
C TYR A 108 7.45 -2.35 -6.95
N PRO A 109 6.74 -1.23 -7.16
CA PRO A 109 5.66 -1.18 -8.13
C PRO A 109 6.20 -1.38 -9.54
N GLU A 110 5.39 -2.00 -10.41
CA GLU A 110 5.76 -2.18 -11.80
C GLU A 110 5.89 -0.84 -12.52
N ASN A 111 6.89 -0.75 -13.41
CA ASN A 111 7.09 0.44 -14.22
C ASN A 111 6.03 0.49 -15.34
N VAL A 112 5.07 1.40 -15.22
CA VAL A 112 3.97 1.56 -16.20
C VAL A 112 4.50 1.80 -17.63
N LEU A 113 5.61 2.54 -17.75
CA LEU A 113 6.32 2.80 -19.03
C LEU A 113 6.90 1.55 -19.70
N ARG A 114 7.07 0.45 -18.96
CA ARG A 114 7.53 -0.83 -19.50
C ARG A 114 6.36 -1.78 -19.78
N ALA A 115 5.27 -1.65 -19.03
CA ALA A 115 4.09 -2.50 -19.16
C ALA A 115 3.28 -2.19 -20.42
N ASP A 116 3.12 -0.91 -20.77
CA ASP A 116 2.35 -0.49 -21.94
C ASP A 116 3.27 -0.28 -23.17
N PRO A 117 3.11 -1.06 -24.26
CA PRO A 117 3.90 -0.90 -25.48
C PRO A 117 3.58 0.37 -26.27
N TYR A 118 2.41 1.00 -26.05
CA TYR A 118 2.00 2.20 -26.77
C TYR A 118 2.41 3.50 -26.05
N MET A 119 2.82 3.41 -24.79
CA MET A 119 3.25 4.58 -24.03
C MET A 119 4.68 4.99 -24.43
N LEU A 120 4.83 6.24 -24.89
CA LEU A 120 6.11 6.78 -25.31
C LEU A 120 7.03 7.06 -24.11
N ASN A 121 8.23 6.49 -24.12
CA ASN A 121 9.27 6.82 -23.15
C ASN A 121 10.13 7.99 -23.63
N ILE A 122 9.67 9.21 -23.31
CA ILE A 122 10.32 10.48 -23.67
C ILE A 122 11.79 10.53 -23.19
N GLN A 123 12.09 9.95 -22.03
CA GLN A 123 13.45 9.93 -21.50
C GLN A 123 14.38 9.06 -22.36
N ALA A 124 13.89 7.90 -22.80
CA ALA A 124 14.63 7.02 -23.70
C ALA A 124 14.88 7.68 -25.06
N GLU A 125 13.90 8.41 -25.61
CA GLU A 125 14.07 9.15 -26.87
C GLU A 125 15.10 10.27 -26.74
N ARG A 126 15.03 11.07 -25.67
CA ARG A 126 16.03 12.11 -25.38
C ARG A 126 17.44 11.51 -25.22
N ALA A 127 17.55 10.34 -24.60
CA ALA A 127 18.81 9.61 -24.49
C ALA A 127 19.34 9.14 -25.85
N LYS A 128 18.48 8.63 -26.73
CA LYS A 128 18.84 8.28 -28.12
C LYS A 128 19.37 9.49 -28.89
N LEU A 129 18.65 10.61 -28.87
CA LEU A 129 19.06 11.86 -29.53
C LEU A 129 20.39 12.41 -28.98
N LYS A 130 20.63 12.30 -27.67
CA LYS A 130 21.91 12.66 -27.05
C LYS A 130 23.03 11.75 -27.56
N LEU A 131 22.78 10.45 -27.63
CA LEU A 131 23.75 9.46 -28.09
C LEU A 131 24.14 9.71 -29.55
N ASP A 132 23.19 10.02 -30.43
CA ASP A 132 23.48 10.32 -31.84
C ASP A 132 24.30 11.60 -32.01
N ARG A 133 24.01 12.64 -31.20
CA ARG A 133 24.86 13.85 -31.15
C ARG A 133 26.30 13.52 -30.72
N LEU A 134 26.49 12.61 -29.77
CA LEU A 134 27.82 12.19 -29.32
C LEU A 134 28.55 11.34 -30.37
N ARG A 135 27.83 10.47 -31.09
CA ARG A 135 28.37 9.68 -32.21
C ARG A 135 28.92 10.59 -33.30
N ARG A 136 28.17 11.62 -33.69
CA ARG A 136 28.60 12.63 -34.67
C ARG A 136 29.88 13.37 -34.25
N ARG A 137 30.10 13.55 -32.94
CA ARG A 137 31.31 14.20 -32.38
C ARG A 137 32.48 13.23 -32.18
N GLY A 138 32.30 11.93 -32.43
CA GLY A 138 33.31 10.91 -32.08
C GLY A 138 33.53 10.74 -30.57
N LYS A 139 32.60 11.21 -29.74
CA LYS A 139 32.65 11.11 -28.27
C LYS A 139 31.63 10.11 -27.72
N ALA A 140 31.05 9.28 -28.57
CA ALA A 140 30.19 8.19 -28.13
C ALA A 140 31.01 7.12 -27.39
N PRO A 141 30.40 6.41 -26.43
CA PRO A 141 31.03 5.26 -25.82
C PRO A 141 31.50 4.26 -26.90
N PRO A 142 32.75 3.79 -26.86
CA PRO A 142 33.26 2.85 -27.84
C PRO A 142 32.57 1.49 -27.70
N LYS A 143 32.70 0.65 -28.74
CA LYS A 143 32.22 -0.74 -28.69
C LYS A 143 32.83 -1.47 -27.49
N LYS A 144 32.03 -2.29 -26.81
CA LYS A 144 32.51 -3.15 -25.70
C LYS A 144 33.77 -3.90 -26.14
N GLY A 145 34.83 -3.83 -25.34
CA GLY A 145 36.11 -4.47 -25.63
C GLY A 145 37.08 -3.65 -26.50
N ALA A 146 36.67 -2.54 -27.12
CA ALA A 146 37.54 -1.68 -27.94
C ALA A 146 38.26 -0.56 -27.15
N GLY A 147 38.13 -0.54 -25.83
CA GLY A 147 38.74 0.48 -24.96
C GLY A 147 40.25 0.29 -24.75
N LYS A 148 40.80 1.01 -23.77
CA LYS A 148 42.25 1.09 -23.47
C LYS A 148 42.97 -0.28 -23.36
N ARG A 149 42.29 -1.32 -22.91
CA ARG A 149 42.88 -2.66 -22.73
C ARG A 149 42.87 -3.52 -24.00
N SER A 150 42.18 -3.10 -25.07
CA SER A 150 42.08 -3.87 -26.31
C SER A 150 43.43 -4.02 -27.01
N SER A 151 44.25 -2.97 -26.97
CA SER A 151 45.57 -2.92 -27.60
C SER A 151 46.62 -3.76 -26.87
N LYS A 152 46.38 -4.17 -25.63
CA LYS A 152 47.36 -4.90 -24.80
C LYS A 152 47.38 -6.41 -25.08
N ARG A 153 46.44 -6.90 -25.89
CA ARG A 153 46.25 -8.33 -26.21
C ARG A 153 46.58 -8.65 -27.68
N LYS A 154 47.10 -7.67 -28.42
CA LYS A 154 47.79 -7.88 -29.69
C LYS A 154 49.28 -8.04 -29.40
#